data_AF-A0A177QUI7-F1
#
_entry.id   AF-A0A177QUI7-F1
#
_cell.length_a   1.000
_cell.length_b   1.000
_cell.length_c   1.000
_cell.angle_alpha   90.00
_cell.angle_beta   90.00
_cell.angle_gamma   90.00
#
_symmetry.space_group_name_H-M   'P 1'
#
loop_
_entity.id
_entity.type
_entity.pdbx_description
1 polymer ?
#
loop_
_entity_poly.entity_id
_entity_poly.type
_entity_poly.pdbx_seq_one_letter_code
_entity_poly.pdbx_strand_id
1 'polypeptide(L)'
;MSSREAYRNTLTYALAIAGDEVKLAALLKIRVPQLMNWLHGVDDIPDRVFLAAVDVVVGSPPEAIARSRELLVKSPKPMSSR
;
A
#
# COMPACT_ATOMS: atom_id res chain seq x y z
N MET A 1 11.15 -7.85 -9.83
CA MET A 1 10.17 -7.59 -8.76
C MET A 1 9.43 -8.87 -8.50
N SER A 2 9.35 -9.32 -7.24
CA SER A 2 8.54 -10.49 -6.89
C SER A 2 7.05 -10.11 -6.77
N SER A 3 6.13 -11.05 -6.96
CA SER A 3 4.68 -10.79 -6.79
C SER A 3 4.37 -10.24 -5.40
N ARG A 4 5.09 -10.72 -4.37
CA ARG A 4 4.96 -10.25 -2.98
C ARG A 4 5.35 -8.78 -2.81
N GLU A 5 6.42 -8.36 -3.49
CA GLU A 5 6.88 -6.97 -3.49
C GLU A 5 5.90 -6.05 -4.24
N ALA A 6 5.35 -6.53 -5.36
CA ALA A 6 4.30 -5.81 -6.09
C ALA A 6 3.05 -5.58 -5.23
N TYR A 7 2.61 -6.61 -4.50
CA TYR A 7 1.41 -6.51 -3.65
C TYR A 7 1.60 -5.49 -2.54
N ARG A 8 2.78 -5.53 -1.89
CA ARG A 8 3.11 -4.59 -0.83
C ARG A 8 3.21 -3.17 -1.34
N ASN A 9 3.86 -2.96 -2.48
CA ASN A 9 3.97 -1.62 -3.10
C ASN A 9 2.61 -1.03 -3.45
N THR A 10 1.69 -1.84 -3.99
CA THR A 10 0.31 -1.41 -4.27
C THR A 10 -0.42 -1.04 -2.98
N LEU A 11 -0.26 -1.83 -1.91
CA LEU A 11 -0.87 -1.54 -0.62
C LEU A 11 -0.30 -0.25 0.01
N THR A 12 1.00 0.00 -0.13
CA THR A 12 1.64 1.26 0.28
C THR A 12 1.16 2.45 -0.56
N TYR A 13 0.95 2.27 -1.86
CA TYR A 13 0.35 3.29 -2.72
C TYR A 13 -1.06 3.66 -2.26
N ALA A 14 -1.89 2.65 -2.02
CA ALA A 14 -3.24 2.84 -1.53
C ALA A 14 -3.24 3.55 -0.16
N LEU A 15 -2.26 3.27 0.70
CA LEU A 15 -2.09 3.97 1.98
C LEU A 15 -1.76 5.44 1.79
N ALA A 16 -0.82 5.76 0.91
CA ALA A 16 -0.45 7.14 0.60
C ALA A 16 -1.63 7.93 0.01
N ILE A 17 -2.52 7.28 -0.75
CA ILE A 17 -3.75 7.88 -1.28
C ILE A 17 -4.79 8.08 -0.17
N ALA A 18 -5.02 7.06 0.65
CA ALA A 18 -5.99 7.11 1.76
C ALA A 18 -5.57 8.13 2.85
N GLY A 19 -4.27 8.34 3.00
CA GLY A 19 -3.64 9.32 3.91
C GLY A 19 -3.29 8.76 5.28
N ASP A 20 -3.98 7.72 5.74
CA ASP A 20 -3.68 7.03 7.00
C ASP A 20 -4.21 5.58 7.00
N GLU A 21 -3.72 4.78 7.95
CA GLU A 21 -3.98 3.35 8.05
C GLU A 21 -5.44 3.05 8.42
N VAL A 22 -6.07 3.94 9.19
CA VAL A 22 -7.46 3.79 9.64
C VAL A 22 -8.40 3.91 8.44
N LYS A 23 -8.21 4.94 7.62
CA LYS A 23 -8.99 5.15 6.39
C LYS A 23 -8.76 4.03 5.39
N LEU A 24 -7.52 3.61 5.17
CA LEU A 24 -7.25 2.50 4.26
C LEU A 24 -7.90 1.20 4.75
N ALA A 25 -7.77 0.87 6.04
CA ALA A 25 -8.39 -0.32 6.61
C ALA A 25 -9.92 -0.30 6.45
N ALA A 26 -10.55 0.86 6.62
CA ALA A 26 -11.98 1.05 6.39
C ALA A 26 -12.36 0.82 4.92
N LEU A 27 -11.61 1.40 3.96
CA LEU A 27 -11.82 1.20 2.52
C LEU A 27 -11.69 -0.28 2.12
N LEU A 28 -10.71 -0.97 2.70
CA LEU A 28 -10.45 -2.39 2.43
C LEU A 28 -11.33 -3.35 3.26
N LYS A 29 -12.15 -2.84 4.19
CA LYS A 29 -13.00 -3.61 5.12
C LYS A 29 -12.21 -4.64 5.94
N ILE A 30 -11.06 -4.21 6.47
CA ILE A 30 -10.16 -5.02 7.30
C ILE A 30 -9.85 -4.32 8.62
N ARG A 31 -9.16 -5.01 9.53
CA ARG A 31 -8.68 -4.42 10.79
C ARG A 31 -7.31 -3.77 10.59
N VAL A 32 -7.06 -2.64 11.24
CA VAL A 32 -5.76 -1.93 11.18
C VAL A 32 -4.57 -2.82 11.54
N PRO A 33 -4.59 -3.65 12.61
CA PRO A 33 -3.46 -4.53 12.90
C PRO A 33 -3.13 -5.50 11.76
N GLN A 34 -4.15 -5.97 11.04
CA GLN A 34 -3.98 -6.88 9.92
C GLN A 34 -3.34 -6.17 8.71
N LEU A 35 -3.77 -4.93 8.44
CA LEU A 35 -3.13 -4.06 7.45
C LEU A 35 -1.64 -3.83 7.78
N MET A 36 -1.32 -3.57 9.04
CA MET A 36 0.06 -3.32 9.48
C MET A 36 0.96 -4.53 9.30
N ASN A 37 0.47 -5.74 9.62
CA ASN A 37 1.21 -6.97 9.38
C ASN A 37 1.61 -7.11 7.90
N TRP A 38 0.69 -6.81 6.99
CA TRP A 38 0.93 -6.86 5.55
C TRP A 38 1.92 -5.80 5.07
N LEU A 39 1.79 -4.57 5.54
CA LEU A 39 2.69 -3.46 5.19
C LEU A 39 4.12 -3.74 5.68
N HIS A 40 4.28 -4.35 6.85
CA HIS A 40 5.57 -4.75 7.40
C HIS A 40 6.10 -6.08 6.83
N GLY A 41 5.31 -6.77 6.00
CA GLY A 41 5.70 -8.04 5.39
C GLY A 41 5.76 -9.23 6.35
N VAL A 42 5.08 -9.13 7.50
CA VAL A 42 4.91 -10.23 8.47
C VAL A 42 4.10 -11.36 7.84
N ASP A 43 2.99 -10.99 7.20
CA ASP A 43 2.07 -11.93 6.55
C ASP A 43 2.03 -11.70 5.03
N ASP A 44 1.49 -12.69 4.30
CA ASP A 44 1.18 -12.53 2.89
C ASP A 44 -0.15 -11.80 2.68
N ILE A 45 -0.19 -10.96 1.64
CA ILE A 45 -1.36 -10.16 1.27
C ILE A 45 -2.29 -11.03 0.43
N PRO A 46 -3.55 -11.25 0.85
CA PRO A 46 -4.51 -12.00 0.04
C PRO A 46 -4.85 -11.26 -1.28
N ASP A 47 -5.04 -11.99 -2.37
CA ASP A 47 -5.36 -11.43 -3.70
C ASP A 47 -6.56 -10.47 -3.66
N ARG A 48 -7.61 -10.79 -2.90
CA ARG A 48 -8.79 -9.91 -2.76
C ARG A 48 -8.45 -8.55 -2.17
N VAL A 49 -7.47 -8.48 -1.27
CA VAL A 49 -7.02 -7.24 -0.64
C VAL A 49 -6.15 -6.47 -1.61
N PHE A 50 -5.28 -7.16 -2.35
CA PHE A 50 -4.51 -6.56 -3.42
C PHE A 50 -5.40 -5.92 -4.47
N LEU A 51 -6.41 -6.63 -4.98
CA LEU A 51 -7.36 -6.10 -5.97
C LEU A 51 -8.14 -4.90 -5.41
N ALA A 52 -8.63 -4.97 -4.17
CA ALA A 52 -9.30 -3.83 -3.54
C ALA A 52 -8.35 -2.61 -3.38
N ALA A 53 -7.06 -2.83 -3.12
CA ALA A 53 -6.07 -1.76 -3.08
C ALA A 53 -5.80 -1.18 -4.47
N VAL A 54 -5.81 -2.01 -5.53
CA VAL A 54 -5.76 -1.52 -6.92
C VAL A 54 -6.95 -0.61 -7.20
N ASP A 55 -8.17 -1.01 -6.80
CA ASP A 55 -9.38 -0.19 -6.99
C ASP A 55 -9.26 1.18 -6.33
N VAL A 56 -8.70 1.26 -5.12
CA VAL A 56 -8.41 2.54 -4.44
C VAL A 56 -7.45 3.39 -5.27
N VAL A 57 -6.40 2.79 -5.82
CA VAL A 57 -5.39 3.50 -6.61
C VAL A 57 -5.97 4.01 -7.93
N VAL A 58 -6.68 3.18 -8.68
CA VAL A 58 -7.20 3.55 -10.01
C VAL A 58 -8.45 4.43 -9.94
N GLY A 59 -9.23 4.34 -8.86
CA GLY A 59 -10.39 5.19 -8.61
C GLY A 59 -10.04 6.60 -8.10
N SER A 60 -8.76 6.88 -7.85
CA SER A 60 -8.30 8.16 -7.31
C SER A 60 -8.03 9.21 -8.39
N PRO A 61 -8.21 10.52 -8.09
CA PRO A 61 -7.89 11.59 -9.02
C PRO A 61 -6.42 11.55 -9.46
N PRO A 62 -6.09 11.94 -10.72
CA PRO A 62 -4.72 11.92 -11.23
C PRO A 62 -3.71 12.66 -10.35
N GLU A 63 -4.14 13.75 -9.70
CA GLU A 63 -3.29 14.54 -8.80
C GLU A 63 -2.93 13.78 -7.52
N ALA A 64 -3.86 12.98 -6.99
CA ALA A 64 -3.61 12.12 -5.83
C ALA A 64 -2.61 11.01 -6.18
N ILE A 65 -2.78 10.39 -7.35
CA ILE A 65 -1.85 9.37 -7.86
C ILE A 65 -0.45 9.96 -8.00
N ALA A 66 -0.31 11.15 -8.60
CA ALA A 66 0.97 11.83 -8.80
C ALA A 66 1.69 12.09 -7.47
N ARG A 67 1.00 12.65 -6.47
CA ARG A 67 1.57 12.90 -5.13
C ARG A 67 2.06 11.62 -4.45
N SER A 68 1.26 10.55 -4.52
CA SER A 68 1.64 9.26 -3.93
C SER A 68 2.88 8.65 -4.60
N ARG A 69 3.07 8.88 -5.90
CA ARG A 69 4.31 8.45 -6.61
C ARG A 69 5.54 9.12 -6.03
N GLU A 70 5.48 10.43 -5.80
CA GLU A 70 6.61 11.19 -5.29
C GLU A 70 7.03 10.77 -3.89
N LEU A 71 6.06 10.45 -3.02
CA LEU A 71 6.32 9.95 -1.67
C LEU A 71 7.11 8.64 -1.71
N LEU A 72 6.75 7.72 -2.60
CA LEU A 72 7.40 6.43 -2.73
C LEU A 72 8.79 6.49 -3.36
N VAL A 73 9.04 7.47 -4.22
CA VAL A 73 10.38 7.75 -4.76
C VAL A 73 11.29 8.38 -3.70
N LYS A 74 10.73 9.18 -2.78
CA LYS A 74 11.47 9.87 -1.71
C LYS A 74 11.69 9.03 -0.46
N SER A 75 10.85 8.02 -0.18
CA SER A 75 11.09 7.08 0.91
C SER A 75 12.31 6.20 0.58
N PRO A 76 13.44 6.33 1.30
CA PRO A 76 14.62 5.53 1.00
C PRO A 76 14.31 4.05 1.21
N LYS A 77 14.75 3.23 0.26
CA LYS A 77 14.92 1.77 0.46
C LYS A 77 15.64 1.56 1.81
N PRO A 78 15.20 0.65 2.69
CA PRO A 78 16.03 0.26 3.82
C PRO A 78 17.37 -0.22 3.25
N MET A 79 18.42 0.51 3.61
CA MET A 79 19.79 0.22 3.25
C MET A 79 20.10 -1.17 3.81
N SER A 80 20.18 -2.15 2.93
CA SER A 80 20.67 -3.48 3.28
C SER A 80 22.14 -3.31 3.70
N SER A 81 22.39 -3.28 5.00
CA SER A 81 23.74 -3.35 5.57
C SER A 81 24.41 -4.62 5.03
N ARG A 82 25.51 -4.44 4.30
CA ARG A 82 26.48 -5.50 4.02
C ARG A 82 27.53 -5.51 5.11
#